data_AF-A0A9D2NC11-F1
#
_entry.id   AF-A0A9D2NC11-F1
#
_cell.length_a   1.000
_cell.length_b   1.000
_cell.length_c   1.000
_cell.angle_alpha   90.00
_cell.angle_beta   90.00
_cell.angle_gamma   90.00
#
_symmetry.space_group_name_H-M   'P 1'
#
loop_
_entity.id
_entity.type
_entity.pdbx_description
1 polymer ?
#
loop_
_entity_poly.entity_id
_entity_poly.type
_entity_poly.pdbx_seq_one_letter_code
_entity_poly.pdbx_strand_id
1 'polypeptide(L)' 'MIHKVIALCKERDVTLTTYIHDQSEQGKFQIEKRPAIIIMPGGAYSFLSDTEGEPVALTFLKEGYNTFVLRYSV' A
#
# COMPACT_ATOMS: atom_id res chain seq x y z
N MET A 1 -5.33 7.16 -9.45
CA MET A 1 -4.78 6.38 -8.31
C MET A 1 -3.85 5.33 -8.90
N ILE A 2 -2.56 5.39 -8.53
CA ILE A 2 -1.56 4.46 -9.05
C ILE A 2 -1.57 3.20 -8.19
N HIS A 3 -2.20 2.15 -8.72
CA HIS A 3 -2.27 0.82 -8.11
C HIS A 3 -1.35 -0.15 -8.85
N LYS A 4 -0.32 -0.66 -8.17
CA LYS A 4 0.64 -1.61 -8.76
C LYS A 4 1.10 -2.62 -7.72
N VAL A 5 1.32 -3.86 -8.15
CA VAL A 5 2.00 -4.88 -7.36
C VAL A 5 3.45 -4.94 -7.80
N ILE A 6 4.36 -4.72 -6.86
CA ILE A 6 5.80 -4.76 -7.09
C ILE A 6 6.36 -6.00 -6.39
N ALA A 7 6.97 -6.91 -7.15
CA ALA A 7 7.69 -8.04 -6.57
C ALA A 7 9.04 -7.55 -6.01
N LEU A 8 9.20 -7.62 -4.69
CA LEU A 8 10.44 -7.22 -4.01
C LEU A 8 11.45 -8.37 -3.92
N CYS A 9 10.96 -9.58 -3.65
CA CYS A 9 11.78 -10.79 -3.65
C CYS A 9 10.97 -11.94 -4.25
N LYS A 10 11.31 -12.35 -5.47
CA LYS A 10 10.59 -13.41 -6.19
C LYS A 10 10.78 -14.79 -5.56
N GLU A 11 11.94 -15.05 -4.98
CA GLU A 11 12.28 -16.35 -4.37
C GLU A 11 11.45 -16.64 -3.12
N ARG A 12 10.96 -15.59 -2.44
CA ARG A 12 10.23 -15.69 -1.16
C ARG A 12 8.79 -15.17 -1.26
N ASP A 13 8.30 -14.99 -2.48
CA ASP A 13 6.96 -14.45 -2.78
C ASP A 13 6.62 -13.14 -2.02
N VAL A 14 7.62 -12.26 -1.88
CA VAL A 14 7.44 -10.98 -1.18
C VAL A 14 7.00 -9.92 -2.17
N THR A 15 5.83 -9.31 -1.90
CA THR A 15 5.21 -8.31 -2.78
C THR A 15 4.83 -7.04 -2.02
N LEU A 16 4.90 -5.91 -2.72
CA LEU A 16 4.46 -4.60 -2.23
C LEU A 16 3.36 -4.08 -3.15
N THR A 17 2.14 -3.99 -2.65
CA THR A 17 1.01 -3.42 -3.39
C THR A 17 0.89 -1.93 -3.04
N THR A 18 0.99 -1.07 -4.04
CA THR A 18 1.00 0.38 -3.88
C THR A 18 -0.40 0.96 -4.08
N TYR A 19 -0.85 1.87 -3.23
CA TYR A 19 -2.04 2.70 -3.44
C TYR A 19 -1.63 4.16 -3.30
N ILE A 20 -1.39 4.81 -4.43
CA ILE A 20 -0.85 6.17 -4.46
C ILE A 20 -1.86 7.12 -5.09
N HIS A 21 -2.07 8.27 -4.46
CA HIS A 21 -2.92 9.33 -5.00
C HIS A 21 -2.42 9.80 -6.37
N ASP A 22 -3.35 10.09 -7.27
CA ASP A 22 -2.97 10.65 -8.57
C ASP A 22 -2.43 12.06 -8.42
N GLN A 23 -1.45 12.41 -9.25
CA GLN A 23 -0.98 13.79 -9.33
C GLN A 23 -1.66 14.45 -10.53
N SER A 24 -2.72 15.21 -10.28
CA SER A 24 -3.39 16.02 -11.30
C SER A 24 -2.56 17.25 -11.70
N GLU A 25 -2.25 17.42 -12.99
CA GLU A 25 -1.50 18.58 -13.49
C GLU A 25 -2.23 19.93 -13.30
N GLN A 26 -3.51 19.91 -12.90
CA GLN A 26 -4.41 21.06 -12.92
C GLN A 26 -4.50 21.86 -11.60
N GLY A 27 -3.75 21.52 -10.53
CA GLY A 27 -4.07 22.04 -9.19
C GLY A 27 -2.92 22.63 -8.39
N LYS A 28 -3.00 23.93 -8.06
CA LYS A 28 -2.26 24.60 -6.95
C LYS A 28 -2.51 24.00 -5.55
N PHE A 29 -3.37 22.98 -5.44
CA PHE A 29 -3.79 22.31 -4.20
C PHE A 29 -3.22 20.88 -4.08
N GLN A 30 -2.15 20.57 -4.80
CA GLN A 30 -1.44 19.31 -4.61
C GLN A 30 -0.58 19.32 -3.34
N ILE A 31 -0.62 18.22 -2.62
CA ILE A 31 0.34 17.92 -1.57
C ILE A 31 1.53 17.25 -2.26
N GLU A 32 2.62 17.99 -2.48
CA GLU A 32 3.83 17.48 -3.15
C GLU A 32 4.39 16.22 -2.47
N LYS A 33 4.37 16.17 -1.14
CA LYS A 33 4.88 15.06 -0.33
C LYS A 33 3.82 14.55 0.62
N ARG A 34 2.96 13.66 0.13
CA ARG A 34 2.03 12.94 0.99
C ARG A 34 2.79 11.97 1.90
N PRO A 35 2.46 11.90 3.19
CA PRO A 35 3.01 10.87 4.06
C PRO A 35 2.66 9.47 3.54
N ALA A 36 3.56 8.53 3.79
CA ALA A 36 3.42 7.14 3.39
C ALA A 36 3.13 6.25 4.61
N ILE A 37 2.24 5.27 4.44
CA ILE A 37 1.96 4.24 5.45
C ILE A 37 2.22 2.88 4.83
N ILE A 38 3.01 2.05 5.51
CA ILE A 38 3.22 0.64 5.17
C ILE A 38 2.35 -0.20 6.09
N ILE A 39 1.54 -1.08 5.49
CA ILE A 39 0.62 -1.98 6.16
C ILE A 39 1.20 -3.38 6.08
N MET A 40 1.32 -4.02 7.22
CA MET A 40 1.80 -5.39 7.37
C MET A 40 0.64 -6.24 7.90
N PRO A 41 -0.05 -7.01 7.03
CA PRO A 41 -1.15 -7.86 7.45
C PRO A 41 -0.70 -8.88 8.50
N GLY A 42 -1.56 -9.24 9.43
CA GLY A 42 -1.33 -10.34 10.37
C GLY A 42 -1.51 -11.71 9.71
N GLY A 43 -1.62 -12.74 10.54
CA GLY A 43 -1.69 -14.15 10.13
C GLY A 43 -0.58 -15.04 10.70
N ALA A 44 0.09 -14.57 11.76
CA ALA A 44 1.00 -15.36 12.61
C ALA A 44 2.09 -16.14 11.85
N TYR A 45 2.65 -15.55 10.79
CA TYR A 45 3.62 -16.20 9.89
C TYR A 45 3.15 -17.52 9.27
N SER A 46 1.84 -17.80 9.30
CA SER A 46 1.25 -18.98 8.68
C SER A 46 0.51 -18.62 7.39
N PHE A 47 -0.04 -17.42 7.33
CA PHE A 47 -0.68 -16.82 6.18
C PHE A 47 -0.66 -15.30 6.33
N LEU A 48 -1.18 -14.59 5.33
CA LEU A 48 -1.39 -13.14 5.39
C LEU A 48 -2.87 -12.83 5.25
N SER A 49 -3.45 -12.14 6.24
CA SER A 49 -4.87 -11.83 6.25
C SER A 49 -5.22 -10.74 5.22
N ASP A 50 -6.12 -11.07 4.29
CA ASP A 50 -6.58 -10.10 3.28
C ASP A 50 -7.40 -8.96 3.90
N THR A 51 -8.10 -9.23 5.01
CA THR A 51 -8.95 -8.24 5.69
C THR A 51 -8.14 -7.15 6.39
N GLU A 52 -6.88 -7.44 6.74
CA GLU A 52 -5.95 -6.50 7.38
C GLU A 52 -5.03 -5.80 6.35
N GLY A 53 -5.16 -6.14 5.05
CA GLY A 53 -4.40 -5.56 3.96
C GLY A 53 -5.12 -4.41 3.26
N GLU A 54 -5.79 -4.72 2.15
CA GLU A 54 -6.43 -3.71 1.28
C GLU A 54 -7.47 -2.83 2.01
N PRO A 55 -8.37 -3.36 2.87
CA PRO A 55 -9.36 -2.52 3.55
C PRO A 55 -8.71 -1.44 4.45
N VAL A 56 -7.61 -1.79 5.11
CA VAL A 56 -6.82 -0.86 5.93
C VAL A 56 -6.13 0.18 5.03
N ALA A 57 -5.58 -0.26 3.91
CA ALA A 57 -4.91 0.62 2.93
C ALA A 57 -5.85 1.66 2.35
N LEU A 58 -7.07 1.27 1.99
CA LEU A 58 -8.08 2.18 1.44
C LEU A 58 -8.60 3.17 2.49
N THR A 59 -8.67 2.76 3.75
CA THR A 59 -9.08 3.64 4.86
C THR A 59 -8.09 4.79 5.01
N PHE A 60 -6.79 4.50 5.13
CA PHE A 60 -5.77 5.54 5.23
C PHE A 60 -5.54 6.30 3.92
N LEU A 61 -5.76 5.66 2.77
CA LEU A 61 -5.72 6.34 1.47
C LEU A 61 -6.77 7.45 1.42
N LYS A 62 -7.99 7.19 1.90
CA LYS A 62 -9.06 8.18 1.98
C LYS A 62 -8.68 9.38 2.86
N GLU A 63 -7.95 9.14 3.96
CA GLU A 63 -7.43 10.19 4.84
C GLU A 63 -6.26 10.99 4.23
N GLY A 64 -5.86 10.68 2.98
CA GLY A 64 -4.89 11.45 2.22
C GLY A 64 -3.44 10.95 2.27
N TYR A 65 -3.22 9.78 2.88
CA TYR A 65 -1.92 9.10 2.88
C TYR A 65 -1.71 8.32 1.58
N ASN A 66 -0.47 8.15 1.16
CA ASN A 66 -0.13 7.08 0.22
C ASN A 66 0.07 5.80 1.02
N THR A 67 -0.53 4.70 0.59
CA THR A 67 -0.53 3.45 1.38
C THR A 67 0.10 2.33 0.59
N PHE A 68 0.75 1.41 1.30
CA PHE A 68 1.50 0.31 0.72
C PHE A 68 1.25 -0.95 1.53
N VAL A 69 0.75 -2.01 0.92
CA VAL A 69 0.54 -3.30 1.60
C VAL A 69 1.74 -4.18 1.31
N LEU A 70 2.50 -4.53 2.36
CA LEU A 70 3.62 -5.45 2.27
C LEU A 70 3.13 -6.87 2.59
N ARG A 71 3.12 -7.73 1.58
CA ARG A 71 3.02 -9.17 1.79
C ARG A 71 4.42 -9.71 2.00
N TYR A 72 4.76 -9.97 3.26
CA TYR A 72 6.07 -10.49 3.66
C TYR A 72 6.12 -12.02 3.55
N SER A 73 7.33 -12.57 3.63
CA SER A 73 7.53 -14.01 3.60
C SER A 73 6.91 -14.65 4.85
N VAL A 74 6.05 -15.64 4.65
CA VAL A 74 5.55 -16.56 5.68
C VAL A 74 6.47 -17.76 5.78
#